data_AF-A0A7V9NUD2-F1
#
_entry.id   AF-A0A7V9NUD2-F1
#
_cell.length_a   1.000
_cell.length_b   1.000
_cell.length_c   1.000
_cell.angle_alpha   90.00
_cell.angle_beta   90.00
_cell.angle_gamma   90.00
#
_symmetry.space_group_name_H-M   'P 1'
#
loop_
_entity.id
_entity.type
_entity.pdbx_description
1 polymer ?
#
loop_
_entity_poly.entity_id
_entity_poly.type
_entity_poly.pdbx_seq_one_letter_code
_entity_poly.pdbx_strand_id
1 'polypeptide(L)'
;NAAIERESAELMRRKLTQAATSTNLMAAAVEAKEFVERFPHRVNKVMDALAEGQLTLNIQGIDEKDIMRGVQKLANRVTTGLVVASLVIGAALIMRIPTKTRLFGYPALAIVLFMVAAISALVLLVAIQISDLPQRRRRR
;
A
#
# COMPACT_ATOMS: atom_id res chain seq x y z
N ASN A 1 -32.43 -27.51 20.91
CA ASN A 1 -31.56 -26.55 21.64
C ASN A 1 -31.46 -26.82 23.14
N ALA A 2 -32.55 -27.10 23.87
CA ALA A 2 -32.50 -27.31 25.33
C ALA A 2 -31.65 -28.52 25.82
N ALA A 3 -31.43 -29.55 24.97
CA ALA A 3 -30.62 -30.71 25.34
C ALA A 3 -29.10 -30.39 25.37
N ILE A 4 -28.62 -29.53 24.46
CA ILE A 4 -27.21 -29.14 24.36
C ILE A 4 -26.82 -28.20 25.50
N GLU A 5 -27.72 -27.29 25.90
CA GLU A 5 -27.52 -26.42 27.08
C GLU A 5 -27.39 -27.22 28.39
N ARG A 6 -28.19 -28.28 28.56
CA ARG A 6 -28.12 -29.09 29.78
C ARG A 6 -26.86 -29.94 29.84
N GLU A 7 -26.46 -30.54 28.72
CA GLU A 7 -25.25 -31.36 28.67
C GLU A 7 -23.97 -30.51 28.81
N SER A 8 -23.95 -29.31 28.21
CA SER A 8 -22.86 -28.35 28.38
C SER A 8 -22.78 -27.80 29.81
N ALA A 9 -23.92 -27.57 30.48
CA ALA A 9 -23.95 -27.19 31.89
C ALA A 9 -23.42 -28.30 32.82
N GLU A 10 -23.75 -29.57 32.55
CA GLU A 10 -23.20 -30.70 33.32
C GLU A 10 -21.71 -30.91 33.08
N LEU A 11 -21.24 -30.78 31.82
CA LEU A 11 -19.82 -30.84 31.49
C LEU A 11 -19.04 -29.69 32.13
N MET A 12 -19.59 -28.48 32.12
CA MET A 12 -18.98 -27.31 32.76
C MET A 12 -18.92 -27.47 34.27
N ARG A 13 -19.99 -27.99 34.89
CA ARG A 13 -20.05 -28.25 36.33
C ARG A 13 -19.09 -29.37 36.73
N ARG A 14 -18.95 -30.44 35.95
CA ARG A 14 -17.93 -31.49 36.16
C ARG A 14 -16.51 -30.95 36.05
N LYS A 15 -16.23 -30.13 35.04
CA LYS A 15 -14.92 -29.47 34.88
C LYS A 15 -14.62 -28.49 36.01
N LEU A 16 -15.61 -27.74 36.49
CA LEU A 16 -15.45 -26.85 37.65
C LEU A 16 -15.20 -27.62 38.94
N THR A 17 -15.92 -28.73 39.19
CA THR A 17 -15.68 -29.57 40.37
C THR A 17 -14.33 -30.29 40.30
N GLN A 18 -13.87 -30.66 39.10
CA GLN A 18 -12.55 -31.25 38.88
C GLN A 18 -11.44 -30.19 38.97
N ALA A 19 -11.70 -28.95 38.54
CA ALA A 19 -10.83 -27.79 38.72
C ALA A 19 -10.75 -27.33 40.18
N ALA A 20 -11.78 -27.57 40.99
CA ALA A 20 -11.82 -27.27 42.43
C ALA A 20 -11.08 -28.31 43.30
N THR A 21 -10.38 -29.28 42.70
CA THR A 21 -9.51 -30.20 43.43
C THR A 21 -8.26 -29.45 43.91
N SER A 22 -7.79 -29.71 45.14
CA SER A 22 -6.62 -29.06 45.77
C SER A 22 -5.38 -28.99 44.86
N THR A 23 -5.15 -30.04 44.07
CA THR A 23 -4.05 -30.12 43.09
C THR A 23 -4.13 -29.07 41.98
N ASN A 24 -5.33 -28.77 41.48
CA ASN A 24 -5.54 -27.78 40.42
C ASN A 24 -5.45 -26.34 40.95
N LEU A 25 -5.82 -26.10 42.21
CA LEU A 25 -5.61 -24.81 42.87
C LEU A 25 -4.13 -24.54 43.13
N MET A 26 -3.38 -25.56 43.56
CA MET A 26 -1.92 -25.49 43.69
C MET A 26 -1.25 -25.20 42.34
N ALA A 27 -1.67 -25.88 41.27
CA ALA A 27 -1.15 -25.64 39.92
C ALA A 27 -1.44 -24.20 39.45
N ALA A 28 -2.66 -23.70 39.66
CA ALA A 28 -3.04 -22.33 39.31
C ALA A 28 -2.23 -21.27 40.10
N ALA A 29 -1.93 -21.53 41.37
CA ALA A 29 -1.11 -20.63 42.18
C ALA A 29 0.36 -20.59 41.70
N VAL A 30 0.91 -21.75 41.28
CA VAL A 30 2.26 -21.82 40.69
C VAL A 30 2.31 -21.07 39.35
N GLU A 31 1.31 -21.26 38.50
CA GLU A 31 1.21 -20.58 37.20
C GLU A 31 1.05 -19.05 37.37
N ALA A 32 0.25 -18.62 38.35
CA ALA A 32 0.12 -17.20 38.71
C ALA A 32 1.45 -16.61 39.20
N LYS A 33 2.21 -17.34 40.03
CA LYS A 33 3.54 -16.93 40.48
C LYS A 33 4.51 -16.80 39.32
N GLU A 34 4.56 -17.78 38.42
CA GLU A 34 5.42 -17.76 37.23
C GLU A 34 5.04 -16.61 36.27
N PHE A 35 3.75 -16.32 36.12
CA PHE A 35 3.28 -15.17 35.36
C PHE A 35 3.76 -13.85 35.98
N VAL A 36 3.57 -13.66 37.30
CA VAL A 36 4.00 -12.44 38.00
C VAL A 36 5.52 -12.28 37.98
N GLU A 37 6.29 -13.37 38.06
CA GLU A 37 7.75 -13.31 37.95
C GLU A 37 8.22 -12.92 36.54
N ARG A 38 7.56 -13.42 35.48
CA ARG A 38 7.96 -13.14 34.08
C ARG A 38 7.33 -11.88 33.49
N PHE A 39 6.25 -11.38 34.06
CA PHE A 39 5.50 -10.23 33.55
C PHE A 39 6.32 -8.94 33.53
N PRO A 40 7.01 -8.53 34.63
CA PRO A 40 7.85 -7.34 34.63
C PRO A 40 8.91 -7.36 33.53
N HIS A 41 9.53 -8.53 33.29
CA HIS A 41 10.54 -8.66 32.26
C HIS A 41 9.98 -8.48 30.84
N ARG A 42 8.77 -8.99 30.58
CA ARG A 42 8.06 -8.76 29.30
C ARG A 42 7.65 -7.30 29.13
N VAL A 43 7.15 -6.66 30.18
CA VAL A 43 6.78 -5.24 30.15
C VAL A 43 8.02 -4.38 29.92
N ASN A 44 9.11 -4.64 30.65
CA ASN A 44 10.38 -3.93 30.44
C ASN A 44 10.84 -4.07 29.00
N LYS A 45 10.86 -5.27 28.40
CA LYS A 45 11.21 -5.42 26.98
C LYS A 45 10.36 -4.57 26.03
N VAL A 46 9.07 -4.41 26.29
CA VAL A 46 8.19 -3.55 25.49
C VAL A 46 8.51 -2.08 25.74
N MET A 47 8.72 -1.68 26.99
CA MET A 47 9.09 -0.30 27.37
C MET A 47 10.46 0.09 26.83
N ASP A 48 11.44 -0.81 26.88
CA ASP A 48 12.78 -0.64 26.33
C ASP A 48 12.70 -0.50 24.80
N ALA A 49 11.96 -1.37 24.12
CA ALA A 49 11.74 -1.25 22.67
C ALA A 49 11.02 0.05 22.28
N LEU A 50 10.13 0.58 23.13
CA LEU A 50 9.48 1.87 22.94
C LEU A 50 10.45 3.04 23.18
N ALA A 51 11.24 2.99 24.25
CA ALA A 51 12.20 4.02 24.62
C ALA A 51 13.35 4.12 23.61
N GLU A 52 13.79 2.98 23.07
CA GLU A 52 14.81 2.88 22.01
C GLU A 52 14.24 3.20 20.62
N GLY A 53 12.93 3.44 20.49
CA GLY A 53 12.29 3.70 19.19
C GLY A 53 12.32 2.51 18.23
N GLN A 54 12.61 1.31 18.73
CA GLN A 54 12.68 0.06 17.96
C GLN A 54 11.32 -0.62 17.77
N LEU A 55 10.23 0.06 18.13
CA LEU A 55 8.88 -0.44 17.93
C LEU A 55 8.58 -0.53 16.42
N THR A 56 8.90 -1.68 15.83
CA THR A 56 8.56 -2.01 14.45
C THR A 56 7.09 -2.41 14.39
N LEU A 57 6.21 -1.44 14.15
CA LEU A 57 4.83 -1.70 13.74
C LEU A 57 4.89 -2.36 12.35
N ASN A 58 4.84 -3.69 12.32
CA ASN A 58 4.69 -4.44 11.09
C ASN A 58 3.26 -4.22 10.57
N ILE A 59 3.04 -3.09 9.89
CA ILE A 59 1.76 -2.75 9.27
C ILE A 59 1.57 -3.74 8.11
N GLN A 60 0.93 -4.88 8.38
CA GLN A 60 0.55 -5.90 7.39
C GLN A 60 -0.43 -5.41 6.30
N GLY A 61 -0.67 -4.09 6.19
CA GLY A 61 -1.55 -3.47 5.22
C GLY A 61 -0.86 -2.62 4.15
N ILE A 62 0.42 -2.27 4.32
CA ILE A 62 1.17 -1.49 3.34
C ILE A 62 2.15 -2.43 2.63
N ASP A 63 1.74 -2.96 1.48
CA ASP A 63 2.64 -3.72 0.62
C ASP A 63 3.64 -2.74 0.00
N GLU A 64 4.92 -2.86 0.38
CA GLU A 64 6.02 -2.09 -0.19
C GLU A 64 6.02 -2.19 -1.73
N LYS A 65 5.58 -3.32 -2.29
CA LYS A 65 5.44 -3.51 -3.74
C LYS A 65 4.33 -2.66 -4.33
N ASP A 66 3.22 -2.44 -3.61
CA ASP A 66 2.15 -1.54 -4.07
C ASP A 66 2.62 -0.09 -4.07
N ILE A 67 3.36 0.33 -3.04
CA ILE A 67 3.99 1.66 -2.99
C ILE A 67 4.97 1.82 -4.16
N MET A 68 5.89 0.87 -4.33
CA MET A 68 6.90 0.94 -5.39
C MET A 68 6.25 0.96 -6.79
N ARG A 69 5.20 0.17 -6.99
CA ARG A 69 4.40 0.19 -8.24
C ARG A 69 3.72 1.55 -8.45
N GLY A 70 3.22 2.18 -7.39
CA GLY A 70 2.67 3.53 -7.44
C GLY A 70 3.71 4.58 -7.82
N VAL A 71 4.87 4.55 -7.17
CA VAL A 71 6.00 5.46 -7.45
C VAL A 71 6.50 5.30 -8.88
N GLN A 72 6.70 4.08 -9.36
CA GLN A 72 7.14 3.83 -10.73
C GLN A 72 6.10 4.30 -11.77
N LYS A 73 4.80 4.10 -11.51
CA LYS A 73 3.73 4.63 -12.38
C LYS A 73 3.74 6.14 -12.43
N LEU A 74 3.91 6.82 -11.29
CA LEU A 74 4.02 8.27 -11.23
C LEU A 74 5.25 8.78 -11.96
N ALA A 75 6.42 8.16 -11.72
CA ALA A 75 7.66 8.50 -12.41
C ALA A 75 7.49 8.41 -13.93
N ASN A 76 6.94 7.30 -14.44
CA ASN A 76 6.69 7.14 -15.87
C ASN A 76 5.72 8.22 -16.41
N ARG A 77 4.62 8.52 -15.71
CA ARG A 77 3.67 9.57 -16.12
C ARG A 77 4.36 10.93 -16.22
N VAL A 78 5.17 11.30 -15.23
CA VAL A 78 5.89 12.58 -15.21
C VAL A 78 6.93 12.64 -16.33
N THR A 79 7.74 11.59 -16.51
CA THR A 79 8.75 11.55 -17.57
C THR A 79 8.12 11.67 -18.96
N THR A 80 7.06 10.91 -19.24
CA THR A 80 6.39 10.99 -20.55
C THR A 80 5.74 12.35 -20.77
N GLY A 81 5.08 12.93 -19.76
CA GLY A 81 4.53 14.28 -19.84
C GLY A 81 5.61 15.34 -20.13
N LEU A 82 6.77 15.23 -19.49
CA LEU A 82 7.90 16.14 -19.69
C LEU A 82 8.47 16.02 -21.11
N VAL A 83 8.59 14.80 -21.65
CA VAL A 83 9.04 14.58 -23.03
C VAL A 83 8.07 15.21 -24.03
N VAL A 84 6.76 15.03 -23.84
CA VAL A 84 5.73 15.65 -24.69
C VAL A 84 5.81 17.18 -24.61
N ALA A 85 5.92 17.76 -23.41
CA ALA A 85 6.07 19.21 -23.24
C ALA A 85 7.31 19.74 -23.96
N SER A 86 8.44 19.03 -23.85
CA SER A 86 9.69 19.39 -24.52
C SER A 86 9.56 19.35 -26.04
N LEU A 87 8.82 18.37 -26.60
CA LEU A 87 8.54 18.29 -28.03
C LEU A 87 7.69 19.46 -28.52
N VAL A 88 6.67 19.87 -27.76
CA VAL A 88 5.83 21.04 -28.08
C VAL A 88 6.66 22.32 -28.07
N ILE A 89 7.50 22.51 -27.05
CA ILE A 89 8.40 23.68 -26.96
C ILE A 89 9.39 23.68 -28.12
N GLY A 90 10.02 22.54 -28.43
CA GLY A 90 10.94 22.41 -29.56
C GLY A 90 10.28 22.75 -30.90
N ALA A 91 9.08 22.24 -31.14
CA ALA A 91 8.30 22.57 -32.33
C ALA A 91 7.98 24.07 -32.43
N ALA A 92 7.60 24.69 -31.31
CA ALA A 92 7.30 26.13 -31.23
C ALA A 92 8.56 27.00 -31.47
N LEU A 93 9.73 26.56 -31.00
CA LEU A 93 10.98 27.25 -31.27
C LEU A 93 11.36 27.21 -32.75
N ILE A 94 11.13 26.08 -33.44
CA ILE A 94 11.39 25.96 -34.88
C ILE A 94 10.52 26.94 -35.70
N MET A 95 9.32 27.28 -35.24
CA MET A 95 8.47 28.27 -35.92
C MET A 95 9.12 29.66 -36.03
N ARG A 96 10.08 29.99 -35.17
CA ARG A 96 10.81 31.26 -35.21
C ARG A 96 11.94 31.27 -36.24
N ILE A 97 12.30 30.13 -36.82
CA ILE A 97 13.43 30.00 -37.74
C ILE A 97 12.95 30.24 -39.18
N PRO A 98 13.50 31.24 -39.89
CA PRO A 98 13.14 31.50 -41.28
C PRO A 98 13.58 30.34 -42.17
N THR A 99 12.61 29.60 -42.71
CA THR A 99 12.83 28.43 -43.57
C THR A 99 12.22 28.66 -44.96
N LYS A 100 12.84 28.07 -45.98
CA LYS A 100 12.36 28.15 -47.38
C LYS A 100 11.13 27.27 -47.61
N THR A 101 11.06 26.11 -46.96
CA THR A 101 9.94 25.17 -47.06
C THR A 101 8.86 25.52 -46.04
N ARG A 102 7.84 26.28 -46.47
CA ARG A 102 6.71 26.70 -45.62
C ARG A 102 5.41 26.07 -46.12
N LEU A 103 4.60 25.57 -45.19
CA LEU A 103 3.21 25.18 -45.41
C LEU A 103 2.31 26.13 -44.59
N PHE A 104 1.27 26.69 -45.21
CA PHE A 104 0.35 27.63 -44.55
C PHE A 104 1.03 28.82 -43.85
N GLY A 105 2.20 29.24 -44.33
CA GLY A 105 2.99 30.34 -43.73
C GLY A 105 3.93 29.91 -42.60
N TYR A 106 3.85 28.67 -42.12
CA TYR A 106 4.69 28.12 -41.06
C TYR A 106 5.72 27.12 -41.61
N PRO A 107 6.87 26.92 -40.95
CA PRO A 107 7.85 25.90 -41.34
C PRO A 107 7.21 24.51 -41.42
N ALA A 108 7.37 23.81 -42.55
CA ALA A 108 6.77 22.49 -42.76
C ALA A 108 7.20 21.47 -41.67
N LEU A 109 8.47 21.54 -41.27
CA LEU A 109 9.02 20.69 -40.21
C LEU A 109 8.34 20.94 -38.86
N ALA A 110 8.03 22.19 -38.51
CA ALA A 110 7.37 22.52 -37.25
C ALA A 110 5.95 21.92 -37.19
N ILE A 111 5.23 21.91 -38.32
CA ILE A 111 3.88 21.32 -38.39
C ILE A 111 3.92 19.81 -38.16
N VAL A 112 4.87 19.10 -38.79
CA VAL A 112 5.02 17.65 -38.61
C VAL A 112 5.35 17.31 -37.16
N LEU A 113 6.33 18.01 -36.58
CA LEU A 113 6.70 17.85 -35.16
C LEU A 113 5.53 18.14 -34.23
N PHE A 114 4.76 19.19 -34.51
CA PHE A 114 3.60 19.55 -33.71
C PHE A 114 2.49 18.50 -33.80
N MET A 115 2.23 17.92 -34.97
CA MET A 115 1.29 16.80 -35.13
C MET A 115 1.71 15.57 -34.33
N VAL A 116 2.99 15.21 -34.36
CA VAL A 116 3.52 14.10 -33.55
C VAL A 116 3.39 14.39 -32.06
N ALA A 117 3.69 15.63 -31.64
CA ALA A 117 3.52 16.06 -30.25
C ALA A 117 2.05 16.04 -29.81
N ALA A 118 1.12 16.47 -30.67
CA ALA A 118 -0.31 16.47 -30.39
C ALA A 118 -0.88 15.05 -30.27
N ILE A 119 -0.50 14.14 -31.19
CA ILE A 119 -0.91 12.73 -31.14
C ILE A 119 -0.36 12.06 -29.88
N SER A 120 0.93 12.26 -29.58
CA SER A 120 1.53 11.68 -28.36
C SER A 120 0.90 12.21 -27.08
N ALA A 121 0.57 13.51 -27.01
CA ALA A 121 -0.17 14.10 -25.91
C ALA A 121 -1.57 13.48 -25.73
N LEU A 122 -2.31 13.28 -26.83
CA LEU A 122 -3.64 12.68 -26.81
C LEU A 122 -3.58 11.22 -26.33
N VAL A 123 -2.64 10.43 -26.86
CA VAL A 123 -2.42 9.04 -26.43
C VAL A 123 -2.10 8.98 -24.93
N LEU A 124 -1.26 9.89 -24.44
CA LEU A 124 -0.91 9.96 -23.02
C LEU A 124 -2.15 10.26 -22.15
N LEU A 125 -2.97 11.23 -22.52
CA LEU A 125 -4.20 11.57 -21.79
C LEU A 125 -5.17 10.39 -21.73
N VAL A 126 -5.39 9.71 -22.85
CA VAL A 126 -6.25 8.52 -22.91
C VAL A 126 -5.69 7.40 -22.04
N ALA A 127 -4.38 7.15 -22.10
CA ALA A 127 -3.72 6.12 -21.29
C ALA A 127 -3.83 6.40 -19.79
N ILE A 128 -3.69 7.65 -19.36
CA ILE A 128 -3.86 8.06 -17.96
C ILE A 128 -5.31 7.84 -17.52
N GLN A 129 -6.29 8.26 -18.33
CA GLN A 129 -7.70 8.17 -17.98
C GLN A 129 -8.18 6.71 -17.88
N ILE A 130 -7.73 5.83 -18.78
CA ILE A 130 -8.04 4.39 -18.73
C ILE A 130 -7.37 3.71 -17.53
N SER A 131 -6.15 4.13 -17.19
CA SER A 131 -5.38 3.54 -16.08
C SER A 131 -5.90 3.95 -14.70
N ASP A 132 -6.56 5.11 -14.59
CA ASP A 132 -7.17 5.61 -13.35
C ASP A 132 -8.62 5.13 -13.14
N LEU A 133 -9.26 4.51 -14.14
CA LEU A 133 -10.49 3.76 -13.90
C LEU A 133 -10.19 2.68 -12.85
N PRO A 134 -11.04 2.53 -11.82
CA PRO A 134 -10.73 1.73 -10.65
C PRO A 134 -10.47 0.29 -11.09
N GLN A 135 -9.18 -0.07 -11.16
CA GLN A 135 -8.74 -1.45 -11.24
C GLN A 135 -9.13 -2.07 -9.91
N ARG A 136 -10.41 -2.49 -9.84
CA ARG A 136 -10.99 -3.29 -8.77
C ARG A 136 -9.95 -4.31 -8.38
N ARG A 137 -9.43 -4.17 -7.15
CA ARG A 137 -8.57 -5.11 -6.44
C ARG A 137 -8.96 -6.52 -6.86
N ARG A 138 -8.20 -7.12 -7.78
CA ARG A 138 -8.27 -8.56 -8.02
C ARG A 138 -7.53 -9.18 -6.85
N ARG A 139 -8.22 -9.29 -5.72
CA ARG A 139 -7.82 -10.14 -4.60
C ARG A 139 -7.69 -11.56 -5.17
N ARG A 140 -6.46 -12.06 -5.21
CA ARG A 140 -6.17 -13.48 -5.11
C ARG A 140 -5.36 -13.67 -3.83
#